data_AF-A0A2V7H6Z6-F1
#
_entry.id   AF-A0A2V7H6Z6-F1
#
_cell.length_a   1.000
_cell.length_b   1.000
_cell.length_c   1.000
_cell.angle_alpha   90.00
_cell.angle_beta   90.00
_cell.angle_gamma   90.00
#
_symmetry.space_group_name_H-M   'P 1'
#
loop_
_entity.id
_entity.type
_entity.pdbx_description
1 polymer ?
#
loop_
_entity_poly.entity_id
_entity_poly.type
_entity_poly.pdbx_seq_one_letter_code
_entity_poly.pdbx_strand_id
1 'polypeptide(L)'
;MQEGSPSSIVFSEQLAHSHELLLVHLAVAARTDVGRIRKGNEDSLHASANAYRGLFIVADGMGGHAAGEVASEMAVEMVSHELS
;
A
#
# COMPACT_ATOMS: atom_id res chain seq x y z
N MET A 1 51.01 -20.88 25.15
CA MET A 1 49.68 -21.46 24.91
C MET A 1 48.78 -20.29 24.56
N GLN A 2 48.48 -20.11 23.27
CA GLN A 2 47.46 -19.18 22.80
C GLN A 2 46.09 -19.84 22.98
N GLU A 3 45.08 -19.00 23.21
CA GLU A 3 43.71 -19.03 22.68
C GLU A 3 42.79 -18.41 23.73
N GLY A 4 42.62 -17.09 23.62
CA GLY A 4 41.50 -16.37 24.19
C GLY A 4 40.68 -15.78 23.05
N SER A 5 39.43 -16.22 22.90
CA SER A 5 38.32 -15.36 22.49
C SER A 5 36.97 -16.06 22.82
N PRO A 6 36.05 -15.41 23.54
CA PRO A 6 34.67 -15.85 23.67
C PRO A 6 33.80 -14.98 22.73
N SER A 7 33.75 -15.28 21.44
CA SER A 7 32.96 -14.45 20.52
C SER A 7 32.54 -15.14 19.23
N SER A 8 31.76 -16.23 19.32
CA SER A 8 31.08 -16.78 18.13
C SER A 8 29.76 -17.54 18.38
N ILE A 9 29.34 -17.71 19.64
CA ILE A 9 28.00 -18.20 20.00
C ILE A 9 27.29 -16.95 20.53
N VAL A 10 26.51 -16.18 19.77
CA VAL A 10 25.14 -16.46 19.29
C VAL A 10 24.76 -15.33 18.31
N PHE A 11 24.94 -15.49 17.00
CA PHE A 11 24.26 -14.61 16.02
C PHE A 11 24.01 -15.30 14.68
N SER A 12 24.01 -16.64 14.67
CA SER A 12 23.95 -17.43 13.44
C SER A 12 22.80 -18.45 13.39
N GLU A 13 22.04 -18.64 14.48
CA GLU A 13 21.02 -19.71 14.55
C GLU A 13 19.57 -19.25 14.76
N GLN A 14 19.25 -17.95 14.87
CA GLN A 14 17.85 -17.52 15.15
C GLN A 14 17.03 -17.06 13.92
N LEU A 15 17.61 -16.85 12.73
CA LEU A 15 16.86 -16.37 11.55
C LEU A 15 16.38 -17.48 10.61
N ALA A 16 16.21 -18.70 11.12
CA ALA A 16 15.52 -19.80 10.46
C ALA A 16 14.14 -20.08 11.07
N HIS A 17 13.43 -19.03 11.52
CA HIS A 17 11.99 -19.12 11.76
C HIS A 17 11.29 -19.06 10.40
N SER A 18 11.28 -20.22 9.74
CA SER A 18 10.73 -20.50 8.44
C SER A 18 9.23 -20.21 8.37
N HIS A 19 8.88 -18.98 8.03
CA HIS A 19 7.67 -18.74 7.27
C HIS A 19 8.08 -18.83 5.80
N GLU A 20 7.74 -19.94 5.16
CA GLU A 20 7.72 -20.01 3.70
C GLU A 20 6.73 -18.94 3.23
N LEU A 21 7.26 -17.76 2.89
CA LEU A 21 6.43 -16.62 2.53
C LEU A 21 5.68 -16.98 1.25
N LEU A 22 4.37 -17.18 1.39
CA LEU A 22 3.50 -17.36 0.26
C LEU A 22 3.49 -16.04 -0.52
N LEU A 23 4.29 -15.98 -1.57
CA LEU A 23 4.26 -14.88 -2.54
C LEU A 23 2.89 -14.87 -3.22
N VAL A 24 2.13 -13.80 -2.99
CA VAL A 24 0.81 -13.62 -3.59
C VAL A 24 0.97 -12.75 -4.82
N HIS A 25 0.62 -13.29 -5.98
CA HIS A 25 0.53 -12.50 -7.22
C HIS A 25 -0.89 -11.93 -7.33
N LEU A 26 -1.03 -10.62 -7.14
CA LEU A 26 -2.29 -9.91 -7.34
C LEU A 26 -2.26 -9.18 -8.69
N ALA A 27 -3.17 -9.56 -9.59
CA ALA A 27 -3.49 -8.76 -10.77
C ALA A 27 -4.55 -7.72 -10.36
N VAL A 28 -4.22 -6.44 -10.52
CA VAL A 28 -5.05 -5.34 -9.99
C VAL A 28 -5.39 -4.33 -11.09
N ALA A 29 -6.58 -3.74 -10.99
CA ALA A 29 -7.04 -2.67 -11.86
C ALA A 29 -7.97 -1.75 -11.08
N ALA A 30 -7.98 -0.46 -11.43
CA ALA A 30 -8.90 0.54 -10.89
C ALA A 30 -9.62 1.24 -12.04
N ARG A 31 -10.92 1.49 -11.86
CA ARG A 31 -11.75 2.21 -12.83
C ARG A 31 -12.87 2.94 -12.08
N THR A 32 -13.08 4.21 -12.44
CA THR A 32 -14.19 5.03 -11.95
C THR A 32 -15.02 5.56 -13.12
N ASP A 33 -16.26 5.98 -12.85
CA ASP A 33 -17.20 6.53 -13.81
C ASP A 33 -18.02 7.65 -13.15
N VAL A 34 -18.26 8.75 -13.88
CA VAL A 34 -19.04 9.89 -13.36
C VAL A 34 -20.53 9.56 -13.12
N GLY A 35 -21.03 8.49 -13.75
CA GLY A 35 -22.42 8.12 -13.76
C GLY A 35 -23.26 9.01 -14.67
N ARG A 36 -24.59 8.94 -14.51
CA ARG A 36 -25.55 9.57 -15.44
C ARG A 36 -26.06 10.95 -15.00
N ILE A 37 -25.88 11.29 -13.73
CA ILE A 37 -26.54 12.45 -13.08
C ILE A 37 -25.55 13.58 -12.81
N ARG A 38 -24.34 13.24 -12.33
CA ARG A 38 -23.32 14.23 -11.98
C ARG A 38 -22.61 14.75 -13.23
N LYS A 39 -22.13 15.99 -13.16
CA LYS A 39 -21.32 16.61 -14.22
C LYS A 39 -19.82 16.34 -14.06
N GLY A 40 -19.38 16.07 -12.83
CA GLY A 40 -17.99 15.80 -12.46
C GLY A 40 -17.91 14.56 -11.59
N ASN A 41 -16.75 13.94 -11.61
CA ASN A 41 -16.45 12.77 -10.79
C ASN A 41 -15.63 13.21 -9.58
N GLU A 42 -16.18 13.02 -8.39
CA GLU A 42 -15.51 13.34 -7.13
C GLU A 42 -14.88 12.08 -6.51
N ASP A 43 -14.92 10.94 -7.20
CA ASP A 43 -14.30 9.69 -6.78
C ASP A 43 -12.84 9.61 -7.27
N SER A 44 -11.92 9.30 -6.38
CA SER A 44 -10.51 9.03 -6.68
C SER A 44 -10.12 7.62 -6.23
N LEU A 45 -9.26 6.95 -7.01
CA LEU A 45 -8.88 5.55 -6.81
C LEU A 45 -7.36 5.36 -6.90
N HIS A 46 -6.80 4.43 -6.12
CA HIS A 46 -5.45 3.90 -6.32
C HIS A 46 -5.44 2.39 -6.14
N ALA A 47 -4.70 1.70 -7.00
CA ALA A 47 -4.50 0.26 -6.91
C ALA A 47 -3.05 -0.07 -7.31
N SER A 48 -2.29 -0.59 -6.36
CA SER A 48 -0.96 -1.13 -6.61
C SER A 48 -0.81 -2.48 -5.90
N ALA A 49 0.02 -3.35 -6.48
CA ALA A 49 0.38 -4.61 -5.85
C ALA A 49 1.84 -4.93 -6.11
N ASN A 50 2.48 -5.54 -5.12
CA ASN A 50 3.79 -6.15 -5.23
C ASN A 50 3.73 -7.58 -4.69
N ALA A 51 4.89 -8.24 -4.70
CA ALA A 51 5.08 -9.62 -4.23
C ALA A 51 4.62 -9.88 -2.78
N TYR A 52 4.57 -8.84 -1.95
CA TYR A 52 4.41 -8.94 -0.50
C TYR A 52 3.11 -8.28 0.00
N ARG A 53 2.53 -7.33 -0.73
CA ARG A 53 1.30 -6.60 -0.37
C ARG A 53 0.56 -6.01 -1.57
N GLY A 54 -0.74 -5.79 -1.40
CA GLY A 54 -1.56 -4.93 -2.26
C GLY A 54 -2.03 -3.70 -1.48
N LEU A 55 -2.08 -2.54 -2.15
CA LEU A 55 -2.63 -1.29 -1.63
C LEU A 55 -3.78 -0.84 -2.54
N PHE A 56 -4.96 -0.70 -1.95
CA PHE A 56 -6.19 -0.34 -2.63
C PHE A 56 -6.87 0.80 -1.88
N ILE A 57 -7.16 1.89 -2.58
CA ILE A 57 -7.72 3.12 -1.99
C ILE A 57 -8.90 3.57 -2.84
N VAL A 58 -9.99 3.96 -2.19
CA VAL A 58 -11.15 4.63 -2.77
C VAL A 58 -11.48 5.82 -1.89
N ALA A 59 -11.60 7.00 -2.49
CA ALA A 59 -12.01 8.22 -1.80
C ALA A 59 -13.18 8.87 -2.55
N ASP A 60 -14.27 9.15 -1.84
CA ASP A 60 -15.45 9.87 -2.33
C ASP A 60 -15.39 11.31 -1.81
N GLY A 61 -15.26 12.26 -2.71
CA GLY A 61 -15.31 13.69 -2.40
C GLY A 61 -16.75 14.11 -2.10
N MET A 62 -16.99 14.63 -0.88
CA MET A 62 -18.34 15.06 -0.49
C MET A 62 -18.84 16.23 -1.35
N GLY A 63 -19.70 15.93 -2.33
CA GLY A 63 -20.26 16.92 -3.25
C GLY A 63 -21.08 18.03 -2.60
N GLY A 64 -21.08 19.20 -3.24
CA GLY A 64 -21.84 20.39 -2.82
C GLY A 64 -21.02 21.45 -2.09
N HIS A 65 -19.76 21.17 -1.76
CA HIS A 65 -18.75 22.18 -1.40
C HIS A 65 -17.78 22.37 -2.57
N ALA A 66 -17.17 23.55 -2.70
CA ALA A 66 -16.15 23.77 -3.72
C ALA A 66 -15.00 22.77 -3.52
N ALA A 67 -14.64 22.04 -4.59
CA ALA A 67 -13.47 21.17 -4.69
C ALA A 67 -13.53 19.77 -4.03
N GLY A 68 -14.69 19.08 -4.07
CA GLY A 68 -14.78 17.66 -3.67
C GLY A 68 -13.81 16.75 -4.44
N GLU A 69 -13.62 17.01 -5.73
CA GLU A 69 -12.63 16.32 -6.59
C GLU A 69 -11.19 16.47 -6.07
N VAL A 70 -10.81 17.67 -5.62
CA VAL A 70 -9.47 17.93 -5.08
C VAL A 70 -9.28 17.23 -3.74
N ALA A 71 -10.32 17.22 -2.90
CA ALA A 71 -10.24 16.56 -1.60
C ALA A 71 -10.02 15.04 -1.73
N SER A 72 -10.72 14.38 -2.67
CA SER A 72 -10.55 12.94 -2.88
C SER A 72 -9.22 12.61 -3.54
N GLU A 73 -8.73 13.45 -4.47
CA GLU A 73 -7.41 13.32 -5.09
C GLU A 73 -6.29 13.39 -4.04
N MET A 74 -6.29 14.44 -3.21
CA MET A 74 -5.29 14.61 -2.13
C MET A 74 -5.30 13.45 -1.14
N ALA A 75 -6.47 12.90 -0.82
CA ALA A 75 -6.58 11.75 0.08
C ALA A 75 -5.89 10.52 -0.50
N VAL A 76 -6.11 10.24 -1.79
CA VAL A 76 -5.46 9.11 -2.48
C VAL A 76 -3.96 9.34 -2.61
N GLU A 77 -3.53 10.55 -3.01
CA GLU A 77 -2.12 10.88 -3.18
C GLU A 77 -1.34 10.72 -1.86
N MET A 78 -1.80 11.34 -0.77
CA MET A 78 -1.11 11.28 0.51
C MET A 78 -1.05 9.85 1.06
N VAL A 79 -2.18 9.13 1.07
CA VAL A 79 -2.21 7.77 1.64
C VAL A 79 -1.39 6.80 0.79
N SER A 80 -1.42 6.93 -0.54
CA SER A 80 -0.60 6.10 -1.42
C SER A 80 0.88 6.38 -1.25
N HIS A 81 1.28 7.64 -1.09
CA HIS A 81 2.67 8.02 -0.83
C HIS A 81 3.18 7.44 0.50
N GLU A 82 2.44 7.64 1.60
CA GLU A 82 2.85 7.17 2.94
C GLU A 82 2.87 5.63 3.07
N LEU A 83 2.06 4.92 2.29
CA LEU A 83 1.94 3.45 2.37
C LEU A 83 2.61 2.70 1.21
N SER A 84 3.21 3.42 0.25
CA SER A 84 3.94 2.83 -0.90
C SER A 84 5.19 2.09 -0.49
#